data_AF-A0A6J5U1U0-F1
#
_entry.id   AF-A0A6J5U1U0-F1
#
_cell.length_a   1.000
_cell.length_b   1.000
_cell.length_c   1.000
_cell.angle_alpha   90.00
_cell.angle_beta   90.00
_cell.angle_gamma   90.00
#
_symmetry.space_group_name_H-M   'P 1'
#
loop_
_entity.id
_entity.type
_entity.pdbx_description
1 polymer ?
#
loop_
_entity_poly.entity_id
_entity_poly.type
_entity_poly.pdbx_seq_one_letter_code
_entity_poly.pdbx_strand_id
1 'polypeptide(L)'
;MKKNESVQGKDSHSITNEDTKVVENFGTAPIDSIAAFSPGMQESDGNMQSSFQTEACNYAKGRWVADSRRSLYSGLKCKQWLSEMWACRLTQRTDFSFEGYRWKPMNCEMPDFERSTFLRRMQDKTIAFIGDSLGRQQFQSLMCMASGGEDSPEVQNVGKEYGLVKRRGAIRPDGWAYRFPDTNTTILYYWSASLCDLVPLNISDKASDIAMHLDRPPAFMRQFLHRFDVLVLNTGHHWNRGKINGNRWVMYVDGKPNEDKKRAEIGNAKNFTVYSVVRWVDSQLPSHPRLKAFFRTISPRHFFNGDWNTGGYL
;
A
#
# COMPACT_ATOMS: atom_id res chain seq x y z
N MET A 1 56.50 -38.54 -10.08
CA MET A 1 57.55 -37.57 -9.70
C MET A 1 56.86 -36.48 -8.86
N LYS A 2 56.89 -36.55 -7.52
CA LYS A 2 57.86 -35.87 -6.61
C LYS A 2 57.94 -34.36 -6.93
N LYS A 3 57.65 -33.40 -6.04
CA LYS A 3 57.80 -33.33 -4.57
C LYS A 3 56.89 -32.24 -3.96
N ASN A 4 56.32 -32.57 -2.80
CA ASN A 4 56.10 -31.74 -1.60
C ASN A 4 57.13 -30.62 -1.34
N GLU A 5 56.67 -29.52 -0.74
CA GLU A 5 57.20 -29.09 0.56
C GLU A 5 56.18 -28.24 1.35
N SER A 6 56.05 -28.60 2.62
CA SER A 6 55.23 -28.01 3.68
C SER A 6 56.18 -27.56 4.78
N VAL A 7 55.97 -26.39 5.39
CA VAL A 7 56.43 -26.12 6.77
C VAL A 7 55.39 -25.28 7.51
N GLN A 8 55.04 -25.76 8.70
CA GLN A 8 54.14 -25.23 9.73
C GLN A 8 54.82 -24.22 10.67
N GLY A 9 54.00 -23.49 11.44
CA GLY A 9 54.34 -22.95 12.76
C GLY A 9 53.59 -21.64 13.05
N LYS A 10 52.37 -21.70 13.60
CA LYS A 10 52.02 -21.47 15.03
C LYS A 10 52.44 -20.09 15.56
N ASP A 11 51.43 -19.27 15.89
CA ASP A 11 51.31 -18.78 17.26
C ASP A 11 49.87 -18.41 17.62
N SER A 12 49.55 -18.72 18.87
CA SER A 12 48.26 -18.70 19.53
C SER A 12 48.23 -17.58 20.55
N HIS A 13 47.24 -16.68 20.53
CA HIS A 13 46.87 -15.90 21.71
C HIS A 13 45.34 -15.72 21.79
N SER A 14 44.80 -16.32 22.86
CA SER A 14 43.51 -16.07 23.51
C SER A 14 43.54 -14.77 24.33
N ILE A 15 42.36 -14.36 24.85
CA ILE A 15 42.05 -13.31 25.86
C ILE A 15 41.47 -12.05 25.17
N THR A 16 40.28 -11.47 25.48
CA THR A 16 39.20 -11.68 26.46
C THR A 16 37.96 -10.90 26.00
N ASN A 17 36.78 -11.29 26.49
CA ASN A 17 35.54 -10.51 26.47
C ASN A 17 35.70 -9.18 27.22
N GLU A 18 35.19 -8.07 26.67
CA GLU A 18 34.73 -6.93 27.46
C GLU A 18 33.42 -6.37 26.87
N ASP A 19 32.34 -6.64 27.60
CA ASP A 19 31.03 -6.01 27.48
C ASP A 19 31.15 -4.51 27.82
N THR A 20 30.95 -3.62 26.84
CA THR A 20 30.77 -2.19 27.13
C THR A 20 29.29 -1.83 27.06
N LYS A 21 28.65 -1.82 28.23
CA LYS A 21 27.33 -1.21 28.45
C LYS A 21 27.45 0.31 28.31
N VAL A 22 26.75 0.88 27.32
CA VAL A 22 26.52 2.32 27.26
C VAL A 22 25.36 2.65 28.21
N VAL A 23 25.68 3.39 29.27
CA VAL A 23 24.72 3.95 30.23
C VAL A 23 24.35 5.35 29.74
N GLU A 24 23.11 5.54 29.28
CA GLU A 24 22.56 6.88 29.04
C GLU A 24 22.01 7.44 30.36
N ASN A 25 22.59 8.56 30.77
CA ASN A 25 22.29 9.27 32.00
C ASN A 25 21.24 10.36 31.70
N PHE A 26 20.00 10.19 32.15
CA PHE A 26 18.96 11.22 32.03
C PHE A 26 19.06 12.21 33.21
N GLY A 27 19.55 13.42 32.91
CA GLY A 27 19.54 14.54 33.83
C GLY A 27 18.11 15.07 34.07
N THR A 28 17.73 15.11 35.34
CA THR A 28 16.50 15.72 35.86
C THR A 28 16.69 17.22 36.06
N ALA A 29 15.73 18.03 35.59
CA ALA A 29 15.64 19.46 35.88
C ALA A 29 14.60 19.71 36.99
N PRO A 30 14.73 20.78 37.81
CA PRO A 30 14.00 20.93 39.06
C PRO A 30 12.60 21.53 38.89
N ILE A 31 11.69 21.12 39.77
CA ILE A 31 10.34 21.65 39.96
C ILE A 31 10.40 22.71 41.07
N ASP A 32 9.99 23.94 40.75
CA ASP A 32 9.68 24.97 41.76
C ASP A 32 8.16 25.25 41.82
N SER A 33 7.60 24.88 42.97
CA SER A 33 6.55 25.47 43.83
C SER A 33 5.95 26.83 43.37
N ILE A 34 4.68 27.25 43.56
CA ILE A 34 3.66 27.24 44.65
C ILE A 34 2.35 27.67 43.94
N ALA A 35 1.14 27.15 44.19
CA ALA A 35 0.22 27.70 45.20
C ALA A 35 -1.07 26.87 45.31
N ALA A 36 -1.39 26.49 46.54
CA ALA A 36 -2.69 25.98 46.93
C ALA A 36 -3.69 27.13 47.05
N PHE A 37 -4.87 26.98 46.44
CA PHE A 37 -6.09 27.67 46.82
C PHE A 37 -7.27 26.74 46.54
N SER A 38 -7.83 26.16 47.61
CA SER A 38 -9.17 25.57 47.57
C SER A 38 -10.18 26.62 47.99
N PRO A 39 -11.33 26.68 47.30
CA PRO A 39 -12.57 26.94 48.00
C PRO A 39 -13.70 26.01 47.57
N GLY A 40 -14.39 25.47 48.57
CA GLY A 40 -15.84 25.26 48.55
C GLY A 40 -16.36 24.03 47.82
N MET A 41 -16.63 22.96 48.59
CA MET A 41 -17.66 21.99 48.22
C MET A 41 -19.02 22.70 48.23
N GLN A 42 -19.67 22.79 47.08
CA GLN A 42 -21.12 22.89 46.97
C GLN A 42 -21.59 21.70 46.15
N GLU A 43 -22.37 20.82 46.80
CA GLU A 43 -23.12 19.77 46.16
C GLU A 43 -24.13 20.40 45.19
N SER A 44 -23.98 20.10 43.90
CA SER A 44 -25.06 20.21 42.93
C SER A 44 -25.21 18.86 42.26
N ASP A 45 -26.31 18.18 42.58
CA ASP A 45 -26.81 17.01 41.85
C ASP A 45 -27.02 17.39 40.39
N GLY A 46 -26.01 17.12 39.58
CA GLY A 46 -26.02 17.31 38.14
C GLY A 46 -25.62 16.00 37.49
N ASN A 47 -26.62 15.29 37.00
CA ASN A 47 -26.53 14.08 36.19
C ASN A 47 -25.32 14.13 35.24
N MET A 48 -24.21 13.51 35.64
CA MET A 48 -23.00 13.41 34.84
C MET A 48 -23.27 12.38 33.75
N GLN A 49 -23.89 12.84 32.67
CA GLN A 49 -23.81 12.17 31.38
C GLN A 49 -22.33 12.15 31.02
N SER A 50 -21.66 11.07 31.45
CA SER A 50 -20.42 10.59 30.87
C SER A 50 -20.68 10.49 29.39
N SER A 51 -20.28 11.51 28.64
CA SER A 51 -20.05 11.37 27.22
C SER A 51 -18.91 10.36 27.12
N PHE A 52 -19.28 9.09 27.02
CA PHE A 52 -18.41 8.07 26.49
C PHE A 52 -18.11 8.55 25.07
N GLN A 53 -17.05 9.37 24.92
CA GLN A 53 -16.39 9.49 23.65
C GLN A 53 -15.96 8.08 23.32
N THR A 54 -16.72 7.44 22.43
CA THR A 54 -16.33 6.17 21.84
C THR A 54 -14.98 6.43 21.20
N GLU A 55 -13.93 5.96 21.88
CA GLU A 55 -12.56 6.10 21.41
C GLU A 55 -12.52 5.57 19.98
N ALA A 56 -12.05 6.40 19.05
CA ALA A 56 -12.09 6.07 17.63
C ALA A 56 -11.35 4.74 17.40
N CYS A 57 -12.03 3.78 16.77
CA CYS A 57 -11.47 2.46 16.61
C CYS A 57 -10.18 2.49 15.78
N ASN A 58 -9.07 2.02 16.38
CA ASN A 58 -7.84 1.80 15.64
C ASN A 58 -7.81 0.41 15.01
N TYR A 59 -8.31 0.29 13.78
CA TYR A 59 -8.33 -0.96 13.01
C TYR A 59 -6.94 -1.53 12.68
N ALA A 60 -5.85 -0.76 12.84
CA ALA A 60 -4.49 -1.22 12.58
C ALA A 60 -3.86 -2.01 13.75
N LYS A 61 -4.43 -1.93 14.96
CA LYS A 61 -3.98 -2.70 16.14
C LYS A 61 -4.92 -3.87 16.38
N GLY A 62 -4.37 -5.07 16.53
CA GLY A 62 -5.17 -6.29 16.63
C GLY A 62 -4.32 -7.55 16.52
N ARG A 63 -4.99 -8.67 16.22
CA ARG A 63 -4.35 -9.98 16.03
C ARG A 63 -5.06 -10.81 14.98
N TRP A 64 -4.32 -11.72 14.36
CA TRP A 64 -4.91 -12.77 13.53
C TRP A 64 -5.60 -13.81 14.40
N VAL A 65 -6.80 -14.21 14.00
CA VAL A 65 -7.57 -15.29 14.64
C VAL A 65 -8.07 -16.25 13.57
N ALA A 66 -8.07 -17.55 13.89
CA ALA A 66 -8.69 -18.54 13.03
C ALA A 66 -10.20 -18.30 12.93
N ASP A 67 -10.76 -18.42 11.73
CA ASP A 67 -12.19 -18.26 11.44
C ASP A 67 -12.58 -19.23 10.32
N SER A 68 -13.39 -20.23 10.66
CA SER A 68 -13.88 -21.26 9.74
C SER A 68 -14.82 -20.71 8.65
N ARG A 69 -15.32 -19.48 8.81
CA ARG A 69 -16.15 -18.79 7.81
C ARG A 69 -15.34 -18.17 6.67
N ARG A 70 -14.01 -18.27 6.72
CA ARG A 70 -13.09 -17.81 5.67
C ARG A 70 -12.75 -18.98 4.72
N SER A 71 -12.37 -18.73 3.47
CA SER A 71 -12.20 -17.45 2.76
C SER A 71 -13.52 -16.78 2.35
N LEU A 72 -13.50 -15.47 2.09
CA LEU A 72 -14.66 -14.71 1.59
C LEU A 72 -15.04 -15.04 0.13
N TYR A 73 -14.18 -15.77 -0.58
CA TYR A 73 -14.43 -16.26 -1.92
C TYR A 73 -13.59 -17.52 -2.16
N SER A 74 -14.04 -18.35 -3.10
CA SER A 74 -13.26 -19.51 -3.54
C SER A 74 -12.14 -19.07 -4.48
N GLY A 75 -10.88 -19.34 -4.09
CA GLY A 75 -9.72 -19.08 -4.94
C GLY A 75 -9.72 -19.90 -6.24
N LEU A 76 -10.41 -21.04 -6.27
CA LEU A 76 -10.57 -21.86 -7.48
C LEU A 76 -11.56 -21.27 -8.47
N LYS A 77 -12.62 -20.62 -7.99
CA LYS A 77 -13.68 -20.08 -8.85
C LYS A 77 -13.34 -18.68 -9.38
N CYS A 78 -12.54 -17.89 -8.65
CA CYS A 78 -12.26 -16.50 -9.02
C CYS A 78 -11.20 -16.35 -10.13
N LYS A 79 -11.23 -17.19 -11.17
CA LYS A 79 -10.21 -17.21 -12.23
C LYS A 79 -10.30 -15.99 -13.13
N GLN A 80 -11.49 -15.43 -13.34
CA GLN A 80 -11.70 -14.25 -14.18
C GLN A 80 -10.92 -13.03 -13.70
N TRP A 81 -10.81 -12.84 -12.37
CA TRP A 81 -10.21 -11.64 -11.79
C TRP A 81 -8.77 -11.84 -11.33
N LEU A 82 -8.42 -13.03 -10.84
CA LEU A 82 -7.09 -13.32 -10.31
C LEU A 82 -6.07 -13.53 -11.43
N SER A 83 -4.91 -12.91 -11.30
CA SER A 83 -3.76 -13.27 -12.14
C SER A 83 -3.28 -14.66 -11.77
N GLU A 84 -2.95 -15.50 -12.75
CA GLU A 84 -2.43 -16.87 -12.51
C GLU A 84 -1.24 -16.90 -11.54
N MET A 85 -0.34 -15.91 -11.65
CA MET A 85 0.83 -15.76 -10.75
C MET A 85 0.47 -15.60 -9.26
N TRP A 86 -0.77 -15.24 -8.91
CA TRP A 86 -1.23 -15.02 -7.54
C TRP A 86 -2.34 -15.98 -7.10
N ALA A 87 -2.83 -16.81 -8.02
CA ALA A 87 -3.87 -17.78 -7.74
C ALA A 87 -3.26 -19.07 -7.16
N CYS A 88 -2.84 -19.05 -5.88
CA CYS A 88 -2.14 -20.16 -5.23
C CYS A 88 -2.90 -21.50 -5.34
N ARG A 89 -4.24 -21.48 -5.28
CA ARG A 89 -5.11 -22.65 -5.46
C ARG A 89 -5.02 -23.30 -6.86
N LEU A 90 -4.47 -22.58 -7.84
CA LEU A 90 -4.21 -23.07 -9.21
C LEU A 90 -2.76 -23.51 -9.42
N THR A 91 -1.93 -23.43 -8.37
CA THR A 91 -0.55 -23.91 -8.37
C THR A 91 -0.45 -25.30 -7.73
N GLN A 92 0.76 -25.85 -7.62
CA GLN A 92 1.01 -27.14 -6.95
C GLN A 92 0.98 -27.05 -5.42
N ARG A 93 0.73 -25.87 -4.84
CA ARG A 93 0.65 -25.68 -3.39
C ARG A 93 -0.46 -26.54 -2.78
N THR A 94 -0.16 -27.17 -1.64
CA THR A 94 -1.10 -28.06 -0.94
C THR A 94 -1.57 -27.52 0.42
N ASP A 95 -0.84 -26.59 1.02
CA ASP A 95 -1.19 -25.95 2.29
C ASP A 95 -2.05 -24.71 2.08
N PHE A 96 -3.25 -24.68 2.67
CA PHE A 96 -4.20 -23.57 2.54
C PHE A 96 -4.77 -23.07 3.88
N SER A 97 -4.17 -23.45 5.00
CA SER A 97 -4.60 -23.02 6.34
C SER A 97 -4.52 -21.50 6.52
N PHE A 98 -3.64 -20.82 5.78
CA PHE A 98 -3.51 -19.36 5.80
C PHE A 98 -4.78 -18.63 5.32
N GLU A 99 -5.64 -19.27 4.53
CA GLU A 99 -6.91 -18.69 4.08
C GLU A 99 -7.97 -18.66 5.20
N GLY A 100 -7.78 -19.45 6.27
CA GLY A 100 -8.69 -19.59 7.40
C GLY A 100 -8.52 -18.56 8.51
N TYR A 101 -7.87 -17.42 8.24
CA TYR A 101 -7.58 -16.39 9.23
C TYR A 101 -8.31 -15.07 8.92
N ARG A 102 -8.69 -14.35 9.98
CA ARG A 102 -9.14 -12.96 9.90
C ARG A 102 -8.40 -12.07 10.88
N TRP A 103 -8.29 -10.79 10.55
CA TRP A 103 -7.81 -9.77 11.46
C TRP A 103 -8.92 -9.40 12.46
N LYS A 104 -8.62 -9.40 13.76
CA LYS A 104 -9.50 -8.94 14.83
C LYS A 104 -8.89 -7.68 15.46
N PRO A 105 -9.48 -6.49 15.23
CA PRO A 105 -9.05 -5.26 15.89
C PRO A 105 -9.11 -5.39 17.42
N MET A 106 -8.22 -4.65 18.09
CA MET A 106 -8.26 -4.50 19.54
C MET A 106 -9.36 -3.50 19.91
N ASN A 107 -10.21 -3.86 20.88
CA ASN A 107 -11.26 -3.01 21.44
C ASN A 107 -12.35 -2.55 20.43
N CYS A 108 -12.45 -3.19 19.27
CA CYS A 108 -13.52 -2.92 18.31
C CYS A 108 -14.02 -4.16 17.59
N GLU A 109 -15.24 -4.05 17.08
CA GLU A 109 -15.79 -5.00 16.13
C GLU A 109 -15.51 -4.56 14.69
N MET A 110 -15.11 -5.53 13.87
CA MET A 110 -15.03 -5.36 12.43
C MET A 110 -16.22 -6.11 11.83
N PRO A 111 -17.17 -5.41 11.18
CA PRO A 111 -18.29 -6.06 10.53
C PRO A 111 -17.82 -7.09 9.52
N ASP A 112 -18.53 -8.21 9.44
CA ASP A 112 -18.28 -9.20 8.39
C ASP A 112 -18.62 -8.61 7.02
N PHE A 113 -17.84 -9.01 6.02
CA PHE A 113 -18.08 -8.58 4.64
C PHE A 113 -19.26 -9.36 4.07
N GLU A 114 -20.27 -8.64 3.59
CA GLU A 114 -21.39 -9.20 2.86
C GLU A 114 -21.52 -8.47 1.51
N ARG A 115 -21.51 -9.24 0.41
CA ARG A 115 -21.45 -8.73 -0.96
C ARG A 115 -22.58 -7.74 -1.26
N SER A 116 -23.82 -8.12 -0.94
CA SER A 116 -25.00 -7.32 -1.27
C SER A 116 -25.00 -6.00 -0.52
N THR A 117 -24.57 -6.01 0.74
CA THR A 117 -24.43 -4.84 1.60
C THR A 117 -23.33 -3.92 1.09
N PHE A 118 -22.18 -4.49 0.69
CA PHE A 118 -21.11 -3.73 0.06
C PHE A 118 -21.56 -3.06 -1.24
N LEU A 119 -22.17 -3.81 -2.16
CA LEU A 119 -22.61 -3.28 -3.45
C LEU A 119 -23.72 -2.23 -3.30
N ARG A 120 -24.69 -2.43 -2.39
CA ARG A 120 -25.70 -1.39 -2.06
C ARG A 120 -25.04 -0.12 -1.52
N ARG A 121 -24.04 -0.25 -0.64
CA ARG A 121 -23.31 0.91 -0.10
C ARG A 121 -22.50 1.63 -1.18
N MET A 122 -22.08 0.90 -2.22
CA MET A 122 -21.30 1.41 -3.35
C MET A 122 -22.14 1.76 -4.57
N GLN A 123 -23.47 1.74 -4.43
CA GLN A 123 -24.38 2.09 -5.51
C GLN A 123 -24.05 3.48 -6.09
N ASP A 124 -23.97 3.53 -7.41
CA ASP A 124 -23.59 4.69 -8.22
C ASP A 124 -22.20 5.28 -7.92
N LYS A 125 -21.31 4.50 -7.31
CA LYS A 125 -19.96 4.95 -6.94
C LYS A 125 -18.86 4.29 -7.75
N THR A 126 -17.75 5.02 -7.89
CA THR A 126 -16.52 4.50 -8.46
C THR A 126 -15.42 4.36 -7.40
N ILE A 127 -14.87 3.15 -7.30
CA ILE A 127 -13.71 2.81 -6.47
C ILE A 127 -12.49 2.68 -7.37
N ALA A 128 -11.49 3.52 -7.15
CA ALA A 128 -10.25 3.57 -7.91
C ALA A 128 -9.05 3.13 -7.08
N PHE A 129 -8.41 2.03 -7.47
CA PHE A 129 -7.09 1.63 -6.98
C PHE A 129 -6.03 2.18 -7.92
N ILE A 130 -5.12 3.02 -7.41
CA ILE A 130 -4.03 3.59 -8.21
C ILE A 130 -2.71 3.30 -7.52
N GLY A 131 -1.82 2.56 -8.18
CA GLY A 131 -0.54 2.23 -7.58
C GLY A 131 0.21 1.09 -8.25
N ASP A 132 0.96 0.36 -7.44
CA ASP A 132 1.82 -0.76 -7.89
C ASP A 132 1.09 -2.13 -7.86
N SER A 133 1.85 -3.20 -8.01
CA SER A 133 1.33 -4.58 -8.02
C SER A 133 0.50 -4.94 -6.79
N LEU A 134 0.74 -4.33 -5.63
CA LEU A 134 -0.06 -4.61 -4.43
C LEU A 134 -1.45 -3.94 -4.50
N GLY A 135 -1.56 -2.77 -5.12
CA GLY A 135 -2.85 -2.17 -5.43
C GLY A 135 -3.65 -3.04 -6.39
N ARG A 136 -2.97 -3.65 -7.38
CA ARG A 136 -3.59 -4.63 -8.28
C ARG A 136 -4.11 -5.85 -7.53
N GLN A 137 -3.34 -6.38 -6.57
CA GLN A 137 -3.78 -7.51 -5.73
C GLN A 137 -5.01 -7.14 -4.89
N GLN A 138 -5.04 -5.95 -4.30
CA GLN A 138 -6.19 -5.48 -3.53
C GLN A 138 -7.44 -5.30 -4.41
N PHE A 139 -7.27 -4.71 -5.60
CA PHE A 139 -8.31 -4.63 -6.61
C PHE A 139 -8.85 -6.02 -7.00
N GLN A 140 -7.99 -6.97 -7.31
CA GLN A 140 -8.41 -8.32 -7.70
C GLN A 140 -9.10 -9.07 -6.56
N SER A 141 -8.60 -8.92 -5.32
CA SER A 141 -9.26 -9.47 -4.14
C SER A 141 -10.66 -8.89 -3.95
N LEU A 142 -10.82 -7.57 -4.12
CA LEU A 142 -12.13 -6.93 -4.03
C LEU A 142 -13.06 -7.38 -5.18
N MET A 143 -12.54 -7.51 -6.40
CA MET A 143 -13.33 -8.05 -7.53
C MET A 143 -13.84 -9.46 -7.23
N CYS A 144 -13.00 -10.34 -6.67
CA CYS A 144 -13.45 -11.67 -6.23
C CYS A 144 -14.54 -11.59 -5.18
N MET A 145 -14.36 -10.79 -4.12
CA MET A 145 -15.36 -10.63 -3.06
C MET A 145 -16.68 -10.07 -3.61
N ALA A 146 -16.61 -9.07 -4.47
CA ALA A 146 -17.76 -8.38 -5.04
C ALA A 146 -18.49 -9.22 -6.11
N SER A 147 -17.78 -10.10 -6.84
CA SER A 147 -18.40 -11.02 -7.81
C SER A 147 -18.81 -12.36 -7.19
N GLY A 148 -18.64 -12.55 -5.87
CA GLY A 148 -18.89 -13.84 -5.20
C GLY A 148 -17.85 -14.91 -5.54
N GLY A 149 -16.76 -14.52 -6.22
CA GLY A 149 -15.71 -15.41 -6.68
C GLY A 149 -16.10 -16.25 -7.88
N GLU A 150 -17.23 -15.98 -8.55
CA GLU A 150 -17.68 -16.75 -9.70
C GLU A 150 -17.52 -15.95 -11.00
N ASP A 151 -17.49 -16.67 -12.12
CA ASP A 151 -17.58 -16.06 -13.45
C ASP A 151 -18.98 -15.44 -13.57
N SER A 152 -19.04 -14.12 -13.43
CA SER A 152 -20.28 -13.36 -13.41
C SER A 152 -20.42 -12.65 -14.75
N PRO A 153 -21.20 -13.18 -15.72
CA PRO A 153 -21.36 -12.56 -17.04
C PRO A 153 -21.98 -11.16 -16.95
N GLU A 154 -22.62 -10.85 -15.82
CA GLU A 154 -23.22 -9.56 -15.51
C GLU A 154 -22.21 -8.42 -15.33
N VAL A 155 -20.94 -8.71 -15.00
CA VAL A 155 -19.93 -7.68 -14.77
C VAL A 155 -19.36 -7.17 -16.10
N GLN A 156 -19.57 -5.88 -16.38
CA GLN A 156 -19.20 -5.26 -17.66
C GLN A 156 -17.79 -4.67 -17.61
N ASN A 157 -17.00 -4.88 -18.67
CA ASN A 157 -15.73 -4.17 -18.85
C ASN A 157 -15.96 -2.77 -19.43
N VAL A 158 -15.71 -1.76 -18.61
CA VAL A 158 -15.89 -0.33 -18.93
C VAL A 158 -14.56 0.41 -19.07
N GLY A 159 -13.45 -0.31 -19.25
CA GLY A 159 -12.10 0.26 -19.35
C GLY A 159 -11.95 1.34 -20.43
N LYS A 160 -12.70 1.23 -21.53
CA LYS A 160 -12.72 2.25 -22.61
C LYS A 160 -13.13 3.63 -22.12
N GLU A 161 -14.07 3.73 -21.18
CA GLU A 161 -14.55 5.00 -20.62
C GLU A 161 -13.47 5.75 -19.83
N TYR A 162 -12.42 5.04 -19.40
CA TYR A 162 -11.30 5.57 -18.64
C TYR A 162 -10.00 5.59 -19.47
N GLY A 163 -10.08 5.34 -20.78
CA GLY A 163 -8.89 5.23 -21.63
C GLY A 163 -7.99 4.03 -21.30
N LEU A 164 -8.48 3.06 -20.52
CA LEU A 164 -7.76 1.84 -20.11
C LEU A 164 -7.87 0.76 -21.20
N VAL A 165 -7.45 1.13 -22.40
CA VAL A 165 -7.43 0.22 -23.56
C VAL A 165 -6.02 -0.32 -23.79
N LYS A 166 -5.92 -1.57 -24.24
CA LYS A 166 -4.65 -2.17 -24.63
C LYS A 166 -4.13 -1.44 -25.87
N ARG A 167 -3.07 -0.64 -25.72
CA ARG A 167 -2.41 0.02 -26.85
C ARG A 167 -1.77 -1.00 -27.79
N ARG A 168 -1.66 -0.67 -29.08
CA ARG A 168 -1.02 -1.52 -30.09
C ARG A 168 0.42 -1.85 -29.66
N GLY A 169 0.75 -3.14 -29.59
CA GLY A 169 2.07 -3.63 -29.18
C GLY A 169 2.29 -3.70 -27.67
N ALA A 170 1.37 -3.22 -26.83
CA ALA A 170 1.45 -3.44 -25.39
C ALA A 170 1.06 -4.89 -25.04
N ILE A 171 1.69 -5.48 -24.03
CA ILE A 171 1.32 -6.82 -23.54
C ILE A 171 -0.06 -6.80 -22.86
N ARG A 172 -0.36 -5.73 -22.12
CA ARG A 172 -1.59 -5.52 -21.35
C ARG A 172 -1.98 -4.02 -21.31
N PRO A 173 -3.23 -3.66 -21.01
CA PRO A 173 -3.60 -2.27 -20.74
C PRO A 173 -2.91 -1.75 -19.46
N ASP A 174 -2.91 -0.42 -19.29
CA ASP A 174 -2.38 0.24 -18.09
C ASP A 174 -3.29 0.08 -16.86
N GLY A 175 -4.42 -0.62 -17.01
CA GLY A 175 -5.41 -0.80 -15.96
C GLY A 175 -6.63 -1.54 -16.45
N TRP A 176 -7.60 -1.71 -15.54
CA TRP A 176 -8.89 -2.32 -15.82
C TRP A 176 -9.98 -1.56 -15.09
N ALA A 177 -11.18 -1.49 -15.65
CA ALA A 177 -12.36 -0.96 -14.98
C ALA A 177 -13.55 -1.86 -15.27
N TYR A 178 -14.25 -2.26 -14.21
CA TYR A 178 -15.39 -3.15 -14.28
C TYR A 178 -16.60 -2.53 -13.57
N ARG A 179 -17.78 -2.69 -14.17
CA ARG A 179 -19.04 -2.15 -13.65
C ARG A 179 -20.00 -3.28 -13.32
N PHE A 180 -20.63 -3.19 -12.14
CA PHE A 180 -21.74 -4.03 -11.70
C PHE A 180 -23.05 -3.31 -12.07
N PRO A 181 -23.78 -3.74 -13.12
CA PRO A 181 -24.91 -2.99 -13.67
C PRO A 181 -26.03 -2.72 -12.66
N ASP A 182 -26.39 -3.71 -11.84
CA ASP A 182 -27.51 -3.62 -10.88
C ASP A 182 -27.38 -2.49 -9.87
N THR A 183 -26.14 -2.13 -9.51
CA THR A 183 -25.85 -1.04 -8.58
C THR A 183 -25.12 0.11 -9.24
N ASN A 184 -24.84 0.01 -10.54
CA ASN A 184 -23.96 0.93 -11.26
C ASN A 184 -22.60 1.17 -10.55
N THR A 185 -22.15 0.21 -9.72
CA THR A 185 -20.88 0.31 -8.99
C THR A 185 -19.73 0.05 -9.96
N THR A 186 -18.75 0.95 -10.03
CA THR A 186 -17.53 0.74 -10.82
C THR A 186 -16.34 0.48 -9.91
N ILE A 187 -15.57 -0.57 -10.18
CA ILE A 187 -14.29 -0.85 -9.51
C ILE A 187 -13.20 -0.85 -10.58
N LEU A 188 -12.16 -0.05 -10.37
CA LEU A 188 -11.07 0.08 -11.32
C LEU A 188 -9.70 0.03 -10.67
N TYR A 189 -8.72 -0.34 -11.48
CA TYR A 189 -7.31 -0.30 -11.17
C TYR A 189 -6.55 0.44 -12.26
N TYR A 190 -5.63 1.31 -11.88
CA TYR A 190 -4.66 1.94 -12.77
C TYR A 190 -3.23 1.73 -12.27
N TRP A 191 -2.36 1.27 -13.17
CA TRP A 191 -0.96 1.03 -12.89
C TRP A 191 -0.19 2.36 -12.85
N SER A 192 0.23 2.74 -11.65
CA SER A 192 1.16 3.84 -11.42
C SER A 192 2.10 3.49 -10.28
N ALA A 193 3.16 2.74 -10.61
CA ALA A 193 4.01 2.14 -9.59
C ALA A 193 4.78 3.16 -8.72
N SER A 194 5.11 4.33 -9.26
CA SER A 194 5.75 5.43 -8.53
C SER A 194 4.77 6.49 -8.02
N LEU A 195 3.49 6.46 -8.42
CA LEU A 195 2.53 7.55 -8.24
C LEU A 195 2.98 8.92 -8.82
N CYS A 196 4.03 8.96 -9.62
CA CYS A 196 4.47 10.16 -10.31
C CYS A 196 3.74 10.33 -11.65
N ASP A 197 3.67 11.56 -12.12
CA ASP A 197 3.47 11.84 -13.53
C ASP A 197 4.72 11.43 -14.32
N LEU A 198 4.53 10.56 -15.32
CA LEU A 198 5.60 10.03 -16.16
C LEU A 198 5.46 10.60 -17.57
N VAL A 199 6.43 11.39 -17.99
CA VAL A 199 6.41 12.09 -19.29
C VAL A 199 7.64 11.69 -20.09
N PRO A 200 7.49 11.06 -21.27
CA PRO A 200 8.63 10.80 -22.16
C PRO A 200 9.35 12.10 -22.51
N LEU A 201 10.68 12.14 -22.38
CA LEU A 201 11.46 13.31 -22.77
C LEU A 201 11.47 13.54 -24.28
N ASN A 202 11.33 12.46 -25.06
CA ASN A 202 11.13 12.53 -26.49
C ASN A 202 10.01 11.56 -26.91
N ILE A 203 8.86 12.12 -27.30
CA ILE A 203 7.67 11.34 -27.69
C ILE A 203 7.92 10.47 -28.94
N SER A 204 8.81 10.91 -29.83
CA SER A 204 9.12 10.20 -31.08
C SER A 204 10.12 9.06 -30.87
N ASP A 205 10.87 9.06 -29.77
CA ASP A 205 11.85 8.04 -29.44
C ASP A 205 11.39 7.18 -28.27
N LYS A 206 11.02 5.92 -28.57
CA LYS A 206 10.61 4.93 -27.55
C LYS A 206 11.75 4.54 -26.62
N ALA A 207 12.98 4.76 -27.04
CA ALA A 207 14.18 4.57 -26.25
C ALA A 207 14.66 5.92 -25.68
N SER A 208 13.79 6.88 -25.44
CA SER A 208 14.12 8.05 -24.63
C SER A 208 13.92 7.79 -23.14
N ASP A 209 14.62 8.56 -22.33
CA ASP A 209 14.38 8.58 -20.88
C ASP A 209 13.03 9.23 -20.57
N ILE A 210 12.48 8.90 -19.41
CA ILE A 210 11.17 9.34 -18.97
C ILE A 210 11.34 10.26 -17.76
N ALA A 211 10.82 11.47 -17.84
CA ALA A 211 10.72 12.38 -16.71
C ALA A 211 9.71 11.82 -15.69
N MET A 212 10.21 11.47 -14.51
CA MET A 212 9.44 11.07 -13.35
C MET A 212 9.27 12.26 -12.42
N HIS A 213 8.15 12.94 -12.54
CA HIS A 213 7.86 14.15 -11.77
C HIS A 213 7.43 13.80 -10.35
N LEU A 214 8.34 14.02 -9.41
CA LEU A 214 8.15 13.63 -8.01
C LEU A 214 7.05 14.46 -7.33
N ASP A 215 6.79 15.65 -7.82
CA ASP A 215 5.87 16.67 -7.30
C ASP A 215 4.48 16.64 -7.93
N ARG A 216 4.23 15.76 -8.92
CA ARG A 216 2.98 15.72 -9.67
C ARG A 216 2.34 14.34 -9.64
N PRO A 217 1.03 14.24 -9.34
CA PRO A 217 0.31 12.98 -9.43
C PRO A 217 0.20 12.51 -10.89
N PRO A 218 -0.06 11.20 -11.12
CA PRO A 218 -0.15 10.64 -12.46
C PRO A 218 -1.24 11.34 -13.27
N ALA A 219 -0.98 11.62 -14.56
CA ALA A 219 -1.95 12.26 -15.46
C ALA A 219 -3.35 11.62 -15.41
N PHE A 220 -3.44 10.29 -15.36
CA PHE A 220 -4.71 9.57 -15.22
C PHE A 220 -5.51 10.03 -13.99
N MET A 221 -4.86 10.16 -12.84
CA MET A 221 -5.53 10.59 -11.62
C MET A 221 -6.02 12.03 -11.74
N ARG A 222 -5.19 12.94 -12.29
CA ARG A 222 -5.62 14.33 -12.53
C ARG A 222 -6.82 14.42 -13.48
N GLN A 223 -6.85 13.58 -14.50
CA GLN A 223 -7.92 13.57 -15.50
C GLN A 223 -9.24 13.02 -14.94
N PHE A 224 -9.20 11.94 -14.16
CA PHE A 224 -10.40 11.19 -13.78
C PHE A 224 -10.84 11.35 -12.33
N LEU A 225 -10.14 12.13 -11.50
CA LEU A 225 -10.46 12.29 -10.07
C LEU A 225 -11.93 12.63 -9.82
N HIS A 226 -12.51 13.49 -10.66
CA HIS A 226 -13.91 13.93 -10.59
C HIS A 226 -14.94 12.80 -10.73
N ARG A 227 -14.53 11.62 -11.23
CA ARG A 227 -15.38 10.43 -11.35
C ARG A 227 -15.27 9.47 -10.16
N PHE A 228 -14.34 9.70 -9.22
CA PHE A 228 -14.06 8.77 -8.14
C PHE A 228 -14.78 9.18 -6.86
N ASP A 229 -15.33 8.19 -6.15
CA ASP A 229 -15.92 8.37 -4.81
C ASP A 229 -15.05 7.73 -3.74
N VAL A 230 -14.29 6.69 -4.11
CA VAL A 230 -13.28 6.06 -3.25
C VAL A 230 -11.97 5.96 -4.02
N LEU A 231 -10.90 6.50 -3.46
CA LEU A 231 -9.55 6.44 -4.02
C LEU A 231 -8.63 5.70 -3.06
N VAL A 232 -7.98 4.63 -3.53
CA VAL A 232 -7.00 3.87 -2.77
C VAL A 232 -5.66 3.96 -3.47
N LEU A 233 -4.73 4.68 -2.86
CA LEU A 233 -3.38 4.89 -3.36
C LEU A 233 -2.40 3.93 -2.72
N ASN A 234 -1.40 3.49 -3.48
CA ASN A 234 -0.27 2.77 -2.90
C ASN A 234 1.01 2.90 -3.76
N THR A 235 2.17 2.93 -3.10
CA THR A 235 3.47 2.80 -3.77
C THR A 235 4.53 2.33 -2.79
N GLY A 236 5.53 1.61 -3.27
CA GLY A 236 6.69 1.25 -2.46
C GLY A 236 7.68 0.35 -3.16
N HIS A 237 7.23 -0.80 -3.67
CA HIS A 237 8.15 -1.85 -4.12
C HIS A 237 8.95 -1.49 -5.38
N HIS A 238 8.52 -0.47 -6.13
CA HIS A 238 9.23 0.03 -7.31
C HIS A 238 10.22 1.16 -7.01
N TRP A 239 10.27 1.67 -5.78
CA TRP A 239 11.28 2.64 -5.34
C TRP A 239 12.58 1.92 -5.00
N ASN A 240 13.29 1.47 -6.03
CA ASN A 240 14.65 0.92 -5.94
C ASN A 240 15.43 1.19 -7.22
N ARG A 241 16.77 1.17 -7.13
CA ARG A 241 17.66 1.54 -8.25
C ARG A 241 17.40 0.69 -9.50
N GLY A 242 17.22 -0.62 -9.33
CA GLY A 242 16.99 -1.54 -10.46
C GLY A 242 15.72 -1.21 -11.25
N LYS A 243 14.62 -0.89 -10.55
CA LYS A 243 13.36 -0.51 -11.21
C LYS A 243 13.43 0.89 -11.81
N ILE A 244 14.03 1.87 -11.14
CA ILE A 244 14.17 3.23 -11.68
C ILE A 244 15.02 3.20 -12.96
N ASN A 245 16.18 2.55 -12.92
CA ASN A 245 17.08 2.45 -14.07
C ASN A 245 16.45 1.61 -15.21
N GLY A 246 15.86 0.46 -14.88
CA GLY A 246 15.23 -0.41 -15.88
C GLY A 246 14.03 0.21 -16.58
N ASN A 247 13.33 1.15 -15.94
CA ASN A 247 12.27 1.94 -16.57
C ASN A 247 12.78 3.29 -17.13
N ARG A 248 14.08 3.58 -17.02
CA ARG A 248 14.71 4.81 -17.53
C ARG A 248 14.09 6.09 -16.98
N TRP A 249 13.74 6.04 -15.70
CA TRP A 249 13.14 7.17 -15.01
C TRP A 249 14.21 8.13 -14.51
N VAL A 250 14.10 9.39 -14.93
CA VAL A 250 14.92 10.49 -14.45
C VAL A 250 14.05 11.36 -13.55
N MET A 251 14.52 11.69 -12.35
CA MET A 251 13.72 12.45 -11.38
C MET A 251 13.60 13.91 -11.79
N TYR A 252 12.37 14.43 -11.79
CA TYR A 252 12.05 15.82 -12.10
C TYR A 252 11.26 16.44 -10.96
N VAL A 253 11.42 17.75 -10.78
CA VAL A 253 10.67 18.61 -9.85
C VAL A 253 10.49 19.97 -10.53
N ASP A 254 9.31 20.58 -10.42
CA ASP A 254 9.01 21.90 -11.00
C ASP A 254 9.31 21.98 -12.51
N GLY A 255 9.11 20.87 -13.22
CA GLY A 255 9.32 20.78 -14.67
C GLY A 255 10.78 20.65 -15.13
N LYS A 256 11.76 20.58 -14.22
CA LYS A 256 13.18 20.44 -14.54
C LYS A 256 13.82 19.21 -13.87
N PRO A 257 14.99 18.73 -14.36
CA PRO A 257 15.73 17.67 -13.68
C PRO A 257 16.00 18.02 -12.21
N ASN A 258 15.85 17.04 -11.31
CA ASN A 258 16.13 17.24 -9.91
C ASN A 258 17.64 17.39 -9.65
N GLU A 259 18.06 18.56 -9.18
CA GLU A 259 19.45 18.88 -8.82
C GLU A 259 19.76 18.65 -7.32
N ASP A 260 18.72 18.46 -6.49
CA ASP A 260 18.85 18.22 -5.06
C ASP A 260 19.33 16.79 -4.78
N LYS A 261 20.59 16.66 -4.36
CA LYS A 261 21.23 15.37 -4.05
C LYS A 261 20.53 14.62 -2.92
N LYS A 262 19.96 15.30 -1.91
CA LYS A 262 19.24 14.63 -0.82
C LYS A 262 17.95 14.05 -1.35
N ARG A 263 17.23 14.80 -2.18
CA ARG A 263 15.99 14.34 -2.83
C ARG A 263 16.23 13.25 -3.86
N ALA A 264 17.41 13.21 -4.49
CA ALA A 264 17.79 12.16 -5.43
C ALA A 264 17.97 10.78 -4.76
N GLU A 265 18.15 10.74 -3.44
CA GLU A 265 18.11 9.48 -2.68
C GLU A 265 16.69 8.89 -2.79
N ILE A 266 16.59 7.59 -3.10
CA ILE A 266 15.33 6.94 -3.48
C ILE A 266 14.28 6.97 -2.36
N GLY A 267 14.70 6.76 -1.12
CA GLY A 267 13.82 6.86 0.04
C GLY A 267 13.25 8.28 0.19
N ASN A 268 14.10 9.29 0.09
CA ASN A 268 13.71 10.70 0.14
C ASN A 268 12.82 11.09 -1.05
N ALA A 269 13.15 10.66 -2.27
CA ALA A 269 12.34 10.87 -3.46
C ALA A 269 10.93 10.30 -3.29
N LYS A 270 10.84 9.05 -2.81
CA LYS A 270 9.57 8.39 -2.50
C LYS A 270 8.76 9.19 -1.48
N ASN A 271 9.38 9.57 -0.36
CA ASN A 271 8.70 10.31 0.70
C ASN A 271 8.20 11.67 0.20
N PHE A 272 9.03 12.37 -0.58
CA PHE A 272 8.67 13.63 -1.22
C PHE A 272 7.49 13.44 -2.20
N THR A 273 7.48 12.36 -2.98
CA THR A 273 6.36 12.05 -3.87
C THR A 273 5.08 11.74 -3.14
N VAL A 274 5.14 10.86 -2.13
CA VAL A 274 3.94 10.54 -1.33
C VAL A 274 3.38 11.81 -0.69
N TYR A 275 4.24 12.65 -0.10
CA TYR A 275 3.83 13.93 0.48
C TYR A 275 3.19 14.84 -0.57
N SER A 276 3.81 15.01 -1.74
CA SER A 276 3.32 15.89 -2.80
C SER A 276 1.98 15.42 -3.37
N VAL A 277 1.85 14.11 -3.61
CA VAL A 277 0.61 13.51 -4.12
C VAL A 277 -0.51 13.61 -3.09
N VAL A 278 -0.25 13.30 -1.81
CA VAL A 278 -1.25 13.41 -0.75
C VAL A 278 -1.69 14.87 -0.56
N ARG A 279 -0.74 15.82 -0.57
CA ARG A 279 -1.08 17.25 -0.52
C ARG A 279 -1.92 17.70 -1.70
N TRP A 280 -1.63 17.19 -2.90
CA TRP A 280 -2.45 17.46 -4.06
C TRP A 280 -3.86 16.89 -3.88
N VAL A 281 -4.02 15.63 -3.45
CA VAL A 281 -5.35 15.04 -3.20
C VAL A 281 -6.11 15.85 -2.16
N ASP A 282 -5.47 16.23 -1.06
CA ASP A 282 -6.06 17.04 0.01
C ASP A 282 -6.59 18.39 -0.54
N SER A 283 -5.82 19.04 -1.41
CA SER A 283 -6.24 20.28 -2.07
C SER A 283 -7.44 20.09 -3.02
N GLN A 284 -7.72 18.86 -3.47
CA GLN A 284 -8.88 18.57 -4.32
C GLN A 284 -10.15 18.24 -3.53
N LEU A 285 -10.03 17.87 -2.23
CA LEU A 285 -11.18 17.44 -1.42
C LEU A 285 -12.30 18.49 -1.31
N PRO A 286 -12.02 19.81 -1.18
CA PRO A 286 -13.09 20.81 -1.14
C PRO A 286 -13.97 20.83 -2.39
N SER A 287 -13.40 20.53 -3.56
CA SER A 287 -14.13 20.44 -4.84
C SER A 287 -14.73 19.05 -5.09
N HIS A 288 -14.41 18.06 -4.28
CA HIS A 288 -14.86 16.66 -4.41
C HIS A 288 -15.37 16.12 -3.08
N PRO A 289 -16.47 16.66 -2.51
CA PRO A 289 -16.90 16.36 -1.14
C PRO A 289 -17.28 14.89 -0.90
N ARG A 290 -17.61 14.14 -1.97
CA ARG A 290 -17.91 12.71 -1.90
C ARG A 290 -16.66 11.82 -1.86
N LEU A 291 -15.52 12.33 -2.32
CA LEU A 291 -14.29 11.56 -2.43
C LEU A 291 -13.76 11.17 -1.05
N LYS A 292 -13.54 9.88 -0.84
CA LYS A 292 -12.82 9.32 0.31
C LYS A 292 -11.52 8.71 -0.17
N ALA A 293 -10.41 9.29 0.29
CA ALA A 293 -9.07 8.85 -0.08
C ALA A 293 -8.45 7.99 1.02
N PHE A 294 -7.76 6.91 0.62
CA PHE A 294 -7.03 5.99 1.46
C PHE A 294 -5.62 5.82 0.88
N PHE A 295 -4.64 5.67 1.75
CA PHE A 295 -3.28 5.30 1.36
C PHE A 295 -2.92 3.97 2.00
N ARG A 296 -2.72 2.94 1.18
CA ARG A 296 -2.27 1.63 1.62
C ARG A 296 -0.77 1.68 1.90
N THR A 297 -0.39 1.36 3.12
CA THR A 297 1.00 1.27 3.55
C THR A 297 1.76 0.15 2.84
N ILE A 298 3.09 0.19 2.95
CA ILE A 298 3.96 -0.81 2.33
C ILE A 298 3.72 -2.20 2.94
N SER A 299 3.71 -3.24 2.11
CA SER A 299 3.71 -4.62 2.59
C SER A 299 5.12 -5.05 2.94
N PRO A 300 5.33 -5.76 4.07
CA PRO A 300 6.60 -6.44 4.31
C PRO A 300 6.86 -7.48 3.22
N ARG A 301 8.14 -7.73 2.95
CA ARG A 301 8.59 -8.86 2.14
C ARG A 301 9.06 -9.95 3.10
N HIS A 302 8.89 -11.20 2.72
CA HIS A 302 9.38 -12.34 3.47
C HIS A 302 10.09 -13.24 2.46
N PHE A 303 11.38 -13.52 2.66
CA PHE A 303 12.12 -14.48 1.87
C PHE A 303 12.43 -15.71 2.72
N PHE A 304 12.65 -16.85 2.06
CA PHE A 304 13.04 -18.06 2.76
C PHE A 304 14.39 -17.82 3.45
N ASN A 305 14.47 -18.01 4.76
CA ASN A 305 15.66 -17.76 5.59
C ASN A 305 16.12 -16.30 5.76
N GLY A 306 15.26 -15.28 5.53
CA GLY A 306 15.58 -13.90 5.92
C GLY A 306 14.92 -12.82 5.05
N ASP A 307 15.38 -11.57 5.18
CA ASP A 307 15.13 -10.52 4.20
C ASP A 307 16.05 -10.66 2.98
N TRP A 308 15.81 -9.88 1.92
CA TRP A 308 16.62 -9.87 0.70
C TRP A 308 18.13 -9.60 0.95
N ASN A 309 18.46 -8.99 2.09
CA ASN A 309 19.82 -8.65 2.51
C ASN A 309 20.32 -9.46 3.72
N THR A 310 19.54 -10.39 4.28
CA THR A 310 19.92 -11.16 5.47
C THR A 310 19.74 -12.67 5.29
N GLY A 311 20.08 -13.21 4.12
CA GLY A 311 20.07 -14.66 3.87
C GLY A 311 18.82 -15.21 3.19
N GLY A 312 17.94 -14.34 2.68
CA GLY A 312 16.81 -14.72 1.83
C GLY A 312 17.26 -15.37 0.51
N TYR A 313 16.93 -16.64 0.27
CA TYR A 313 17.06 -17.27 -1.06
C TYR A 313 15.73 -17.21 -1.83
N LEU A 314 15.82 -17.07 -3.16
CA LEU A 314 14.69 -17.17 -4.11
C LEU A 314 14.41 -18.64 -4.46
#